data_AF-A0A7S1JPB6-F1
#
_entry.id   AF-A0A7S1JPB6-F1
#
_cell.length_a   1.000
_cell.length_b   1.000
_cell.length_c   1.000
_cell.angle_alpha   90.00
_cell.angle_beta   90.00
_cell.angle_gamma   90.00
#
_symmetry.space_group_name_H-M   'P 1'
#
loop_
_entity.id
_entity.type
_entity.pdbx_description
1 polymer ?
#
loop_
_entity_poly.entity_id
_entity_poly.type
_entity_poly.pdbx_seq_one_letter_code
_entity_poly.pdbx_strand_id
1 'polypeptide(L)'
;MAALAKCGVCWEEYHHENAHKQPQVLRCGHSFCAACVEGLIRNSRRRIAVCPTCRRETSQSEVPINYQLRDIVQELRTATAAPPTHAPSNMTHAATTAVPPSRQQTPLTARQRQEAADYAFAQRLSNEINADGQDDRSATDPPNNQSPTNGGGTPLRPRTGTLPCGVQYEVVQEGYGRTPTLNQTVNYDWFGWLDAFDGEEIVNFDASQMICVSRVGLVA
;
A
#
# COMPACT_ATOMS: atom_id res chain seq x y z
N MET A 1 -19.87 9.48 24.95
CA MET A 1 -18.65 10.30 24.84
C MET A 1 -18.13 10.14 23.43
N ALA A 2 -17.93 11.22 22.67
CA ALA A 2 -17.30 11.08 21.35
C ALA A 2 -15.84 10.67 21.57
N ALA A 3 -15.43 9.54 21.00
CA ALA A 3 -14.06 9.09 21.08
C ALA A 3 -13.23 9.92 20.07
N LEU A 4 -12.29 10.72 20.57
CA LEU A 4 -11.35 11.44 19.72
C LEU A 4 -10.35 10.47 19.09
N ALA A 5 -9.88 10.79 17.89
CA ALA A 5 -8.87 10.01 17.21
C ALA A 5 -7.57 9.98 18.03
N LYS A 6 -6.90 8.81 18.07
CA LYS A 6 -5.70 8.54 18.87
C LYS A 6 -4.52 8.14 18.01
N CYS A 7 -3.33 8.46 18.48
CA CYS A 7 -2.08 8.02 17.87
C CYS A 7 -1.86 6.51 18.07
N GLY A 8 -1.53 5.77 17.01
CA GLY A 8 -1.24 4.33 17.09
C GLY A 8 0.10 3.96 17.75
N VAL A 9 0.89 4.93 18.20
CA VAL A 9 2.18 4.72 18.88
C VAL A 9 2.07 4.99 20.38
N CYS A 10 1.68 6.20 20.76
CA CYS A 10 1.54 6.57 22.18
C CYS A 10 0.13 6.36 22.74
N TRP A 11 -0.85 6.03 21.90
CA TRP A 11 -2.26 5.81 22.28
C TRP A 11 -2.98 7.02 22.88
N GLU A 12 -2.33 8.19 22.83
CA GLU A 12 -2.91 9.44 23.26
C GLU A 12 -3.75 10.09 22.16
N GLU A 13 -4.70 10.92 22.56
CA GLU A 13 -5.54 11.68 21.65
C GLU A 13 -4.73 12.74 20.89
N TYR A 14 -5.01 12.87 19.60
CA TYR A 14 -4.50 14.00 18.84
C TYR A 14 -5.02 15.32 19.38
N HIS A 15 -4.26 16.39 19.18
CA HIS A 15 -4.59 17.74 19.61
C HIS A 15 -4.35 18.74 18.49
N HIS A 16 -5.25 19.70 18.32
CA HIS A 16 -5.12 20.71 17.27
C HIS A 16 -4.20 21.87 17.67
N GLU A 17 -4.22 22.32 18.93
CA GLU A 17 -3.32 23.40 19.41
C GLU A 17 -1.94 22.90 19.88
N ASN A 18 -1.85 21.76 20.56
CA ASN A 18 -0.59 21.24 21.05
C ASN A 18 0.25 20.66 19.89
N ALA A 19 1.31 21.38 19.53
CA ALA A 19 2.23 21.04 18.45
C ALA A 19 2.75 19.60 18.50
N HIS A 20 3.06 19.06 19.70
CA HIS A 20 3.58 17.70 19.87
C HIS A 20 2.52 16.62 19.65
N LYS A 21 1.24 16.96 19.86
CA LYS A 21 0.10 16.06 19.68
C LYS A 21 -0.62 16.28 18.34
N GLN A 22 -0.13 17.18 17.49
CA GLN A 22 -0.68 17.35 16.14
C GLN A 22 -0.38 16.11 15.29
N PRO A 23 -1.35 15.64 14.49
CA PRO A 23 -1.13 14.53 13.57
C PRO A 23 -0.21 14.95 12.43
N GLN A 24 0.85 14.19 12.21
CA GLN A 24 1.76 14.29 11.07
C GLN A 24 1.60 13.05 10.21
N VAL A 25 1.68 13.22 8.89
CA VAL A 25 1.50 12.13 7.92
C VAL A 25 2.84 11.74 7.30
N LEU A 26 3.12 10.44 7.28
CA LEU A 26 4.27 9.88 6.57
C LEU A 26 3.93 9.73 5.08
N ARG A 27 4.94 9.56 4.20
CA ARG A 27 4.72 9.38 2.74
C ARG A 27 3.77 8.23 2.39
N CYS A 28 3.70 7.23 3.26
CA CYS A 28 2.81 6.09 3.10
C CYS A 28 1.32 6.38 3.40
N GLY A 29 0.99 7.57 3.90
CA GLY A 29 -0.37 7.98 4.28
C GLY A 29 -0.75 7.75 5.74
N HIS A 30 0.01 6.94 6.49
CA HIS A 30 -0.24 6.74 7.92
C HIS A 30 0.14 7.98 8.74
N SER A 31 -0.69 8.30 9.74
CA SER A 31 -0.51 9.47 10.58
C SER A 31 -0.18 9.11 12.03
N PHE A 32 0.74 9.86 12.65
CA PHE A 32 1.16 9.71 14.05
C PHE A 32 1.35 11.11 14.66
N CYS A 33 1.37 11.24 15.99
CA CYS A 33 1.58 12.58 16.57
C CYS A 33 3.01 13.05 16.34
N ALA A 34 3.21 14.38 16.26
CA ALA A 34 4.51 14.98 15.99
C ALA A 34 5.62 14.49 16.94
N ALA A 35 5.33 14.31 18.23
CA ALA A 35 6.30 13.75 19.18
C ALA A 35 6.73 12.32 18.84
N CYS A 36 5.78 11.47 18.41
CA CYS A 36 6.09 10.10 18.00
C CYS A 36 6.90 10.09 16.69
N VAL A 37 6.52 10.92 15.71
CA VAL A 37 7.28 11.02 14.46
C VAL A 37 8.70 11.54 14.70
N GLU A 38 8.85 12.57 15.52
CA GLU A 38 10.16 13.08 15.92
C GLU A 38 11.01 11.99 16.62
N GLY A 39 10.39 11.19 17.49
CA GLY A 39 11.02 10.04 18.11
C GLY A 39 11.52 9.00 17.09
N LEU A 40 10.71 8.67 16.10
CA LEU A 40 11.09 7.74 15.01
C LEU A 40 12.28 8.28 14.21
N ILE A 41 12.26 9.58 13.85
CA ILE A 41 13.33 10.24 13.10
C ILE A 41 14.62 10.27 13.93
N ARG A 42 14.54 10.62 15.22
CA ARG A 42 15.69 10.70 16.12
C ARG A 42 16.34 9.34 16.38
N ASN A 43 15.55 8.26 16.38
CA ASN A 43 16.06 6.91 16.58
C ASN A 43 16.76 6.35 15.33
N SER A 44 16.61 7.00 14.18
CA SER A 44 17.29 6.63 12.93
C SER A 44 18.59 7.40 12.75
N ARG A 45 19.69 6.69 12.49
CA ARG A 45 20.99 7.30 12.13
C ARG A 45 20.91 8.17 10.87
N ARG A 46 19.96 7.87 9.99
CA ARG A 46 19.75 8.55 8.70
C ARG A 46 18.69 9.66 8.76
N ARG A 47 18.10 9.96 9.93
CA ARG A 47 16.98 10.91 10.09
C ARG A 47 15.76 10.55 9.23
N ILE A 48 15.48 9.25 9.14
CA ILE A 48 14.35 8.69 8.39
C ILE A 48 13.35 8.11 9.39
N ALA A 49 12.08 8.45 9.24
CA ALA A 49 10.98 7.80 9.95
C ALA A 49 10.60 6.50 9.23
N VAL A 50 10.65 5.37 9.95
CA VAL A 50 10.09 4.09 9.48
C VAL A 50 8.67 3.98 10.02
N CYS A 51 7.69 3.83 9.14
CA CYS A 51 6.28 3.71 9.54
C CYS A 51 6.04 2.47 10.42
N PRO A 52 5.51 2.61 11.66
CA PRO A 52 5.17 1.47 12.51
C PRO A 52 4.13 0.51 11.91
N THR A 53 3.25 1.01 11.03
CA THR A 53 2.15 0.23 10.45
C THR A 53 2.57 -0.56 9.20
N CYS A 54 3.30 0.07 8.28
CA CYS A 54 3.60 -0.52 6.97
C CYS A 54 5.09 -0.53 6.61
N ARG A 55 5.97 -0.13 7.53
CA ARG A 55 7.44 -0.15 7.41
C ARG A 55 8.03 0.68 6.27
N ARG A 56 7.22 1.42 5.50
CA ARG A 56 7.71 2.39 4.51
C ARG A 56 8.48 3.53 5.17
N GLU A 57 9.54 3.95 4.50
CA GLU A 57 10.44 5.01 4.92
C GLU A 57 9.90 6.39 4.52
N THR A 58 10.25 7.41 5.30
CA THR A 58 9.92 8.81 5.03
C THR A 58 11.04 9.69 5.54
N SER A 59 11.59 10.58 4.70
CA SER A 59 12.59 11.55 5.15
C SER A 59 11.95 12.58 6.06
N GLN A 60 12.74 13.12 6.99
CA GLN A 60 12.32 14.22 7.87
C GLN A 60 11.74 15.42 7.10
N SER A 61 12.24 15.70 5.88
CA SER A 61 11.76 16.79 5.03
C SER A 61 10.35 16.57 4.45
N GLU A 62 9.82 15.34 4.47
CA GLU A 62 8.52 15.01 3.87
C GLU A 62 7.49 14.57 4.90
N VAL A 63 7.56 15.12 6.11
CA VAL A 63 6.56 14.88 7.14
C VAL A 63 5.73 16.14 7.38
N PRO A 64 4.71 16.41 6.56
CA PRO A 64 3.78 17.51 6.80
C PRO A 64 2.79 17.17 7.92
N ILE A 65 2.17 18.22 8.49
CA ILE A 65 1.00 18.10 9.36
C ILE A 65 -0.18 17.62 8.53
N ASN A 66 -0.93 16.64 9.05
CA ASN A 66 -2.21 16.24 8.49
C ASN A 66 -3.30 17.22 8.96
N TYR A 67 -3.43 18.34 8.24
CA TYR A 67 -4.39 19.40 8.56
C TYR A 67 -5.83 18.90 8.60
N GLN A 68 -6.23 17.99 7.70
CA GLN A 68 -7.59 17.44 7.69
C GLN A 68 -7.90 16.68 8.99
N LEU A 69 -7.00 15.79 9.43
CA LEU A 69 -7.20 15.07 10.68
C LEU A 69 -7.15 16.01 11.89
N ARG A 70 -6.28 17.03 11.85
CA ARG A 70 -6.19 18.05 12.91
C ARG A 70 -7.50 18.84 13.04
N ASP A 71 -8.10 19.23 11.93
CA ASP A 71 -9.32 20.04 11.90
C ASP A 71 -10.54 19.20 12.31
N ILE A 72 -10.63 17.92 11.89
CA ILE A 72 -11.64 16.97 12.41
C ILE A 72 -11.52 16.82 13.93
N VAL A 73 -10.30 16.71 14.46
CA VAL A 73 -10.06 16.63 15.92
C VAL A 73 -10.51 17.91 16.63
N GLN A 74 -10.33 19.08 16.01
CA GLN A 74 -10.84 20.34 16.53
C GLN A 74 -12.37 20.35 16.59
N GLU A 75 -13.05 20.01 15.50
CA GLU A 75 -14.52 19.97 15.41
C GLU A 75 -15.14 18.99 16.41
N LEU A 76 -14.54 17.81 16.58
CA LEU A 76 -15.03 16.83 17.56
C LEU A 76 -14.87 17.35 18.99
N ARG A 77 -13.79 18.07 19.29
CA ARG A 77 -13.57 18.65 20.62
C ARG A 77 -14.56 19.76 20.92
N THR A 78 -14.81 20.66 19.96
CA THR A 78 -15.81 21.73 20.15
C THR A 78 -17.21 21.14 20.31
N ALA A 79 -17.56 20.09 19.57
CA ALA A 79 -18.82 19.36 19.74
C ALA A 79 -18.95 18.69 21.13
N THR A 80 -17.85 18.19 21.71
CA THR A 80 -17.86 17.60 23.06
C THR A 80 -17.82 18.61 24.20
N ALA A 81 -17.32 19.82 23.95
CA ALA A 81 -17.21 20.89 24.95
C ALA A 81 -18.49 21.75 25.05
N ALA A 82 -19.38 21.69 24.05
CA ALA A 82 -20.66 22.38 24.09
C ALA A 82 -21.63 21.70 25.08
N PRO A 83 -22.26 22.43 26.02
CA PRO A 83 -23.39 21.91 26.77
C PRO A 83 -24.56 21.62 25.83
N PRO A 84 -25.44 20.63 26.12
CA PRO A 84 -26.62 20.38 25.32
C PRO A 84 -27.61 21.53 25.51
N THR A 85 -27.50 22.57 24.68
CA THR A 85 -28.50 23.63 24.63
C THR A 85 -28.74 24.04 23.18
N HIS A 86 -29.94 23.66 22.74
CA HIS A 86 -30.69 24.09 21.57
C HIS A 86 -30.38 23.43 20.22
N ALA A 87 -31.33 22.54 19.90
CA ALA A 87 -31.79 22.12 18.58
C ALA A 87 -31.72 23.22 17.50
N PRO A 88 -31.61 22.83 16.22
CA PRO A 88 -31.35 23.73 15.10
C PRO A 88 -32.41 24.82 15.01
N SER A 89 -31.95 26.05 14.79
CA SER A 89 -32.81 27.16 14.37
C SER A 89 -33.39 26.88 13.00
N ASN A 90 -34.57 26.25 13.03
CA ASN A 90 -35.64 26.42 12.07
C ASN A 90 -35.73 27.89 11.63
N MET A 91 -35.33 28.19 10.39
CA MET A 91 -35.94 29.29 9.64
C MET A 91 -37.26 28.79 9.09
N THR A 92 -38.33 29.38 9.62
CA THR A 92 -39.72 29.17 9.24
C THR A 92 -39.95 29.51 7.77
N HIS A 93 -40.50 28.55 7.02
CA HIS A 93 -41.52 28.84 6.02
C HIS A 93 -42.72 27.91 6.26
N ALA A 94 -43.89 28.53 6.26
CA ALA A 94 -45.18 27.96 6.63
C ALA A 94 -45.57 26.74 5.79
N ALA A 95 -46.41 25.90 6.39
CA ALA A 95 -46.99 24.71 5.79
C ALA A 95 -47.79 25.04 4.52
N THR A 96 -47.45 24.36 3.43
CA THR A 96 -48.38 24.10 2.33
C THR A 96 -48.32 22.61 2.04
N THR A 97 -49.42 21.91 2.30
CA THR A 97 -49.69 20.58 1.72
C THR A 97 -49.65 20.71 0.19
N ALA A 98 -48.53 20.33 -0.40
CA ALA A 98 -48.38 20.19 -1.84
C ALA A 98 -47.80 18.81 -2.14
N VAL A 99 -48.54 18.05 -2.93
CA VAL A 99 -48.15 16.80 -3.58
C VAL A 99 -46.71 16.93 -4.11
N PRO A 100 -45.81 15.93 -3.90
CA PRO A 100 -44.46 16.01 -4.45
C PRO A 100 -44.55 16.16 -5.97
N PRO A 101 -43.97 17.21 -6.59
CA PRO A 101 -43.88 17.25 -8.03
C PRO A 101 -42.97 16.11 -8.47
N SER A 102 -43.50 15.29 -9.37
CA SER A 102 -42.77 14.25 -10.09
C SER A 102 -41.38 14.74 -10.49
N ARG A 103 -40.36 13.90 -10.32
CA ARG A 103 -38.97 14.11 -10.77
C ARG A 103 -38.95 14.74 -12.17
N GLN A 104 -38.84 16.06 -12.24
CA GLN A 104 -38.44 16.71 -13.47
C GLN A 104 -36.92 16.57 -13.54
N GLN A 105 -36.47 15.64 -14.39
CA GLN A 105 -35.06 15.50 -14.75
C GLN A 105 -34.62 16.86 -15.30
N THR A 106 -33.75 17.56 -14.57
CA THR A 106 -33.08 18.73 -15.12
C THR A 106 -32.29 18.30 -16.36
N PRO A 107 -32.33 19.06 -17.47
CA PRO A 107 -31.54 18.74 -18.64
C PRO A 107 -30.05 18.66 -18.26
N LEU A 108 -29.43 17.51 -18.54
CA LEU A 108 -28.01 17.31 -18.28
C LEU A 108 -27.19 18.41 -18.98
N THR A 109 -26.24 18.98 -18.26
CA THR A 109 -25.27 19.91 -18.84
C THR A 109 -24.51 19.22 -19.98
N ALA A 110 -23.97 19.97 -20.94
CA ALA A 110 -23.19 19.39 -22.04
C ALA A 110 -22.04 18.51 -21.53
N ARG A 111 -21.42 18.91 -20.41
CA ARG A 111 -20.39 18.16 -19.71
C ARG A 111 -20.89 16.81 -19.19
N GLN A 112 -22.04 16.80 -18.52
CA GLN A 112 -22.62 15.54 -18.01
C GLN A 112 -23.05 14.58 -19.12
N ARG A 113 -23.47 15.10 -20.29
CA ARG A 113 -23.74 14.26 -21.47
C ARG A 113 -22.45 13.66 -22.04
N GLN A 114 -21.37 14.43 -22.07
CA GLN A 114 -20.07 13.92 -22.51
C GLN A 114 -19.57 12.83 -21.56
N GLU A 115 -19.58 13.09 -20.25
CA GLU A 115 -19.16 12.11 -19.23
C GLU A 115 -19.99 10.81 -19.30
N ALA A 116 -21.29 10.90 -19.55
CA ALA A 116 -22.15 9.72 -19.75
C ALA A 116 -21.83 8.95 -21.04
N ALA A 117 -21.50 9.65 -22.14
CA ALA A 117 -21.11 9.03 -23.40
C ALA A 117 -19.75 8.33 -23.29
N ASP A 118 -18.78 8.98 -22.63
CA ASP A 118 -17.45 8.43 -22.39
C ASP A 118 -17.53 7.17 -21.53
N TYR A 119 -18.36 7.20 -20.48
CA TYR A 119 -18.58 6.02 -19.62
C TYR A 119 -19.25 4.86 -20.38
N ALA A 120 -20.23 5.14 -21.24
CA ALA A 120 -20.87 4.12 -22.06
C ALA A 120 -19.90 3.49 -23.08
N PHE A 121 -18.99 4.29 -23.65
CA PHE A 121 -17.94 3.79 -24.54
C PHE A 121 -16.95 2.88 -23.80
N ALA A 122 -16.49 3.30 -22.62
CA ALA A 122 -15.59 2.51 -21.79
C ALA A 122 -16.19 1.14 -21.40
N GLN A 123 -17.50 1.10 -21.08
CA GLN A 123 -18.18 -0.17 -20.80
C GLN A 123 -18.23 -1.11 -22.01
N ARG A 124 -18.47 -0.59 -23.23
CA ARG A 124 -18.47 -1.42 -24.44
C ARG A 124 -17.11 -2.02 -24.71
N LEU A 125 -16.04 -1.22 -24.63
CA LEU A 125 -14.68 -1.70 -24.82
C LEU A 125 -14.31 -2.78 -23.78
N SER A 126 -14.68 -2.57 -22.52
CA SER A 126 -14.50 -3.58 -21.47
C SER A 126 -15.22 -4.89 -21.80
N ASN A 127 -16.45 -4.82 -22.32
CA ASN A 127 -17.21 -6.02 -22.68
C ASN A 127 -16.65 -6.72 -23.92
N GLU A 128 -16.11 -5.98 -24.89
CA GLU A 128 -15.43 -6.55 -26.07
C GLU A 128 -14.15 -7.28 -25.68
N ILE A 129 -13.31 -6.70 -24.81
CA ILE A 129 -12.10 -7.35 -24.28
C ILE A 129 -12.43 -8.67 -23.57
N ASN A 130 -13.58 -8.75 -22.90
CA ASN A 130 -14.02 -9.95 -22.21
C ASN A 130 -14.70 -10.98 -23.15
N ALA A 131 -15.07 -10.60 -24.38
CA ALA A 131 -15.80 -11.47 -25.32
C ALA A 131 -14.86 -12.33 -26.21
N ASP A 132 -13.61 -11.93 -26.42
CA ASP A 132 -12.64 -12.68 -27.25
C ASP A 132 -12.05 -13.93 -26.57
N GLY A 133 -12.51 -14.29 -25.37
CA GLY A 133 -11.97 -15.40 -24.57
C GLY A 133 -12.71 -16.74 -24.67
N GLN A 134 -13.68 -16.91 -25.57
CA GLN A 134 -14.65 -18.02 -25.43
C GLN A 134 -15.11 -18.73 -26.71
N ASP A 135 -14.28 -18.80 -27.76
CA ASP A 135 -14.56 -19.59 -28.95
C ASP A 135 -13.44 -20.60 -29.25
N ASP A 136 -13.25 -21.63 -28.41
CA ASP A 136 -12.57 -22.88 -28.84
C ASP A 136 -12.75 -24.01 -27.82
N ARG A 137 -13.94 -24.61 -27.79
CA ARG A 137 -14.16 -25.94 -27.16
C ARG A 137 -15.17 -26.76 -27.95
N SER A 138 -14.70 -27.61 -28.87
CA SER A 138 -15.36 -28.87 -29.25
C SER A 138 -14.46 -29.81 -30.09
N ALA A 139 -14.22 -31.00 -29.54
CA ALA A 139 -13.96 -32.33 -30.16
C ALA A 139 -12.65 -32.52 -30.99
N THR A 140 -11.75 -33.47 -30.69
CA THR A 140 -11.91 -34.95 -30.73
C THR A 140 -10.62 -35.65 -30.23
N ASP A 141 -10.75 -36.92 -29.81
CA ASP A 141 -9.74 -37.87 -29.25
C ASP A 141 -8.53 -38.24 -30.19
N PRO A 142 -7.50 -39.00 -29.72
CA PRO A 142 -6.08 -38.79 -30.04
C PRO A 142 -5.51 -39.67 -31.18
N PRO A 143 -4.23 -39.47 -31.56
CA PRO A 143 -3.37 -40.63 -31.70
C PRO A 143 -1.98 -40.47 -31.06
N ASN A 144 -1.62 -41.55 -30.38
CA ASN A 144 -0.27 -42.03 -30.05
C ASN A 144 0.69 -41.93 -31.24
N ASN A 145 1.87 -41.31 -31.07
CA ASN A 145 3.08 -41.84 -31.68
C ASN A 145 4.35 -41.49 -30.90
N GLN A 146 5.26 -42.46 -30.90
CA GLN A 146 6.42 -42.64 -30.07
C GLN A 146 7.55 -41.61 -30.35
N SER A 147 8.39 -41.45 -29.33
CA SER A 147 9.63 -40.67 -29.30
C SER A 147 10.61 -41.00 -30.45
N PRO A 148 11.63 -40.14 -30.66
CA PRO A 148 12.92 -40.58 -30.15
C PRO A 148 13.69 -39.51 -29.35
N THR A 149 14.41 -40.04 -28.39
CA THR A 149 15.43 -39.45 -27.51
C THR A 149 16.48 -38.63 -28.23
N ASN A 150 16.88 -37.49 -27.66
CA ASN A 150 18.30 -37.17 -27.41
C ASN A 150 18.48 -35.88 -26.61
N GLY A 151 19.45 -35.91 -25.68
CA GLY A 151 20.04 -34.71 -25.07
C GLY A 151 19.65 -34.46 -23.62
N GLY A 152 20.15 -35.31 -22.72
CA GLY A 152 19.96 -35.19 -21.29
C GLY A 152 20.50 -33.87 -20.72
N GLY A 153 19.61 -33.19 -20.00
CA GLY A 153 19.94 -32.20 -19.00
C GLY A 153 18.82 -32.26 -17.98
N THR A 154 18.98 -33.06 -16.94
CA THR A 154 18.11 -33.04 -15.77
C THR A 154 18.00 -31.57 -15.34
N PRO A 155 16.80 -30.95 -15.22
CA PRO A 155 16.71 -29.67 -14.56
C PRO A 155 17.18 -29.94 -13.13
N LEU A 156 18.37 -29.48 -12.79
CA LEU A 156 18.82 -29.47 -11.41
C LEU A 156 17.72 -28.73 -10.65
N ARG A 157 17.04 -29.43 -9.75
CA ARG A 157 15.97 -28.87 -8.95
C ARG A 157 16.44 -27.52 -8.39
N PRO A 158 15.70 -26.43 -8.60
CA PRO A 158 16.10 -25.15 -8.03
C PRO A 158 16.29 -25.31 -6.53
N ARG A 159 17.42 -24.82 -6.01
CA ARG A 159 17.70 -24.93 -4.58
C ARG A 159 16.85 -23.90 -3.88
N THR A 160 15.63 -24.30 -3.55
CA THR A 160 14.66 -23.51 -2.81
C THR A 160 14.80 -23.76 -1.31
N GLY A 161 14.56 -22.75 -0.49
CA GLY A 161 14.53 -22.89 0.96
C GLY A 161 13.75 -21.79 1.64
N THR A 162 13.66 -21.87 2.97
CA THR A 162 13.03 -20.85 3.80
C THR A 162 14.05 -20.35 4.80
N LEU A 163 14.30 -19.05 4.78
CA LEU A 163 15.16 -18.41 5.77
C LEU A 163 14.51 -18.47 7.17
N PRO A 164 15.27 -18.37 8.26
CA PRO A 164 14.71 -18.32 9.62
C PRO A 164 13.66 -17.22 9.84
N CYS A 165 13.67 -16.17 9.00
CA CYS A 165 12.66 -15.10 9.00
C CYS A 165 11.34 -15.49 8.32
N GLY A 166 11.20 -16.71 7.80
CA GLY A 166 10.02 -17.20 7.08
C GLY A 166 9.97 -16.84 5.59
N VAL A 167 10.96 -16.11 5.09
CA VAL A 167 11.06 -15.72 3.68
C VAL A 167 11.55 -16.90 2.83
N GLN A 168 10.86 -17.18 1.73
CA GLN A 168 11.28 -18.20 0.77
C GLN A 168 12.33 -17.64 -0.19
N TYR A 169 13.29 -18.47 -0.59
CA TYR A 169 14.31 -18.11 -1.57
C TYR A 169 14.51 -19.24 -2.58
N GLU A 170 14.98 -18.88 -3.77
CA GLU A 170 15.39 -19.79 -4.83
C GLU A 170 16.77 -19.36 -5.34
N VAL A 171 17.70 -20.30 -5.45
CA VAL A 171 18.98 -20.04 -6.10
C VAL A 171 18.81 -20.21 -7.60
N VAL A 172 18.71 -19.08 -8.31
CA VAL A 172 18.56 -19.02 -9.77
C VAL A 172 19.85 -19.42 -10.48
N GLN A 173 21.00 -19.05 -9.93
CA GLN A 173 22.31 -19.39 -10.48
C GLN A 173 23.34 -19.56 -9.36
N GLU A 174 24.07 -20.67 -9.38
CA GLU A 174 25.21 -20.85 -8.48
C GLU A 174 26.40 -20.02 -8.96
N GLY A 175 26.97 -19.22 -8.06
CA GLY A 175 28.22 -18.51 -8.32
C GLY A 175 29.40 -19.48 -8.35
N TYR A 176 30.31 -19.28 -9.30
CA TYR A 176 31.57 -20.02 -9.37
C TYR A 176 32.63 -19.26 -8.58
N GLY A 177 33.20 -19.89 -7.55
CA GLY A 177 34.20 -19.23 -6.72
C GLY A 177 34.61 -20.05 -5.52
N ARG A 178 35.57 -19.53 -4.75
CA ARG A 178 35.92 -20.12 -3.46
C ARG A 178 34.78 -19.87 -2.48
N THR A 179 34.39 -20.90 -1.74
CA THR A 179 33.48 -20.73 -0.60
C THR A 179 34.06 -19.68 0.35
N PRO A 180 33.32 -18.59 0.64
CA PRO A 180 33.79 -17.55 1.54
C PRO A 180 34.16 -18.12 2.91
N THR A 181 35.27 -17.65 3.46
CA THR A 181 35.74 -18.05 4.80
C THR A 181 35.09 -17.22 5.90
N LEU A 182 35.12 -17.72 7.14
CA LEU A 182 34.59 -16.99 8.30
C LEU A 182 35.29 -15.63 8.45
N ASN A 183 34.52 -14.58 8.74
CA ASN A 183 34.92 -13.17 8.82
C ASN A 183 35.35 -12.54 7.49
N GLN A 184 35.16 -13.23 6.36
CA GLN A 184 35.37 -12.64 5.06
C GLN A 184 34.18 -11.75 4.70
N THR A 185 34.49 -10.57 4.17
CA THR A 185 33.48 -9.65 3.62
C THR A 185 33.24 -9.99 2.16
N VAL A 186 31.97 -10.15 1.80
CA VAL A 186 31.52 -10.40 0.42
C VAL A 186 30.66 -9.23 -0.03
N ASN A 187 30.93 -8.76 -1.24
CA ASN A 187 30.08 -7.76 -1.88
C ASN A 187 28.88 -8.44 -2.53
N TYR A 188 27.71 -7.85 -2.37
CA TYR A 188 26.48 -8.28 -3.04
C TYR A 188 25.69 -7.07 -3.50
N ASP A 189 24.94 -7.27 -4.57
CA ASP A 189 23.95 -6.31 -5.05
C ASP A 189 22.57 -6.79 -4.62
N TRP A 190 21.72 -5.86 -4.18
CA TRP A 190 20.34 -6.15 -3.82
C TRP A 190 19.39 -5.48 -4.80
N PHE A 191 18.49 -6.28 -5.36
CA PHE A 191 17.43 -5.84 -6.26
C PHE A 191 16.09 -6.21 -5.63
N GLY A 192 15.17 -5.26 -5.60
CA GLY A 192 13.82 -5.44 -5.07
C GLY A 192 12.77 -5.13 -6.13
N TRP A 193 11.76 -6.00 -6.21
CA TRP A 193 10.57 -5.87 -7.06
C TRP A 193 9.34 -5.74 -6.14
N LEU A 194 8.37 -4.89 -6.49
CA LEU A 194 7.12 -4.70 -5.73
C LEU A 194 5.93 -5.48 -6.32
N ASP A 195 6.13 -6.09 -7.48
CA ASP A 195 5.13 -6.71 -8.35
C ASP A 195 5.34 -8.23 -8.48
N ALA A 196 5.87 -8.87 -7.44
CA ALA A 196 6.06 -10.33 -7.39
C ALA A 196 6.96 -10.92 -8.49
N PHE A 197 7.91 -10.13 -9.04
CA PHE A 197 8.85 -10.51 -10.12
C PHE A 197 8.19 -10.61 -11.51
N ASP A 198 6.99 -10.05 -11.68
CA ASP A 198 6.20 -10.15 -12.91
C ASP A 198 6.49 -9.03 -13.92
N GLY A 199 7.30 -8.03 -13.55
CA GLY A 199 7.64 -6.87 -14.38
C GLY A 199 9.14 -6.56 -14.48
N GLU A 200 9.51 -5.79 -15.52
CA GLU A 200 10.90 -5.35 -15.78
C GLU A 200 11.35 -4.16 -14.89
N GLU A 201 10.50 -3.66 -13.98
CA GLU A 201 10.80 -2.46 -13.20
C GLU A 201 11.43 -2.79 -11.84
N ILE A 202 12.75 -2.61 -11.73
CA ILE A 202 13.49 -2.70 -10.46
C ILE A 202 13.19 -1.44 -9.64
N VAL A 203 12.36 -1.58 -8.62
CA VAL A 203 11.86 -0.47 -7.80
C VAL A 203 12.81 -0.08 -6.66
N ASN A 204 13.73 -0.97 -6.27
CA ASN A 204 14.81 -0.64 -5.33
C ASN A 204 16.11 -1.36 -5.73
N PHE A 205 17.21 -0.62 -5.83
CA PHE A 205 18.54 -1.16 -6.12
C PHE A 205 19.56 -0.60 -5.14
N ASP A 206 20.22 -1.49 -4.41
CA ASP A 206 21.37 -1.16 -3.56
C ASP A 206 22.59 -1.93 -4.05
N ALA A 207 23.46 -1.23 -4.80
CA ALA A 207 24.70 -1.79 -5.30
C ALA A 207 25.78 -1.89 -4.21
N SER A 208 26.66 -2.88 -4.34
CA SER A 208 27.92 -2.98 -3.60
C SER A 208 27.76 -3.00 -2.08
N GLN A 209 26.69 -3.63 -1.59
CA GLN A 209 26.55 -3.87 -0.16
C GLN A 209 27.56 -4.92 0.32
N MET A 210 28.03 -4.78 1.55
CA MET A 210 29.04 -5.67 2.13
C MET A 210 28.42 -6.52 3.24
N ILE A 211 28.49 -7.85 3.12
CA ILE A 211 28.11 -8.77 4.20
C ILE A 211 29.33 -9.51 4.73
N CYS A 212 29.50 -9.51 6.05
CA CYS A 212 30.53 -10.30 6.72
C CYS A 212 29.99 -11.72 6.97
N VAL A 213 30.70 -12.71 6.46
CA VAL A 213 30.36 -14.13 6.63
C VAL A 213 30.61 -14.51 8.08
N SER A 214 29.55 -14.57 8.87
CA SER A 214 29.59 -14.97 10.27
C SER A 214 29.02 -16.38 10.44
N ARG A 215 29.48 -17.08 11.48
CA ARG A 215 29.01 -18.43 11.78
C ARG A 215 27.56 -18.31 12.24
N VAL A 216 26.61 -18.70 11.39
CA VAL A 216 25.21 -18.78 11.78
C VAL A 216 25.11 -19.94 12.77
N GLY A 217 25.07 -19.62 14.06
CA GLY A 217 24.80 -20.60 15.09
C GLY A 217 23.40 -21.17 14.87
N LEU A 218 23.31 -22.48 14.60
CA LEU A 218 22.11 -23.24 14.90
C LEU A 218 21.82 -23.02 16.39
N VAL A 219 20.75 -22.29 16.70
CA VAL A 219 20.11 -22.39 18.00
C VAL A 219 19.18 -23.58 17.86
N ALA A 220 19.56 -24.71 18.47
CA ALA A 220 18.69 -25.86 18.69
C ALA A 220 17.65 -25.54 19.77
#